data_AF-A0A835GT90-F1
#
_entry.id   AF-A0A835GT90-F1
#
_cell.length_a   1.000
_cell.length_b   1.000
_cell.length_c   1.000
_cell.angle_alpha   90.00
_cell.angle_beta   90.00
_cell.angle_gamma   90.00
#
_symmetry.space_group_name_H-M   'P 1'
#
loop_
_entity.id
_entity.type
_entity.pdbx_description
1 polymer ?
#
loop_
_entity_poly.entity_id
_entity_poly.type
_entity_poly.pdbx_seq_one_letter_code
_entity_poly.pdbx_strand_id
1 'polypeptide(L)'
;FRFFVYSAYVERRTVVAVRIIAATKTRGADSAIRENWNLKFSASYVLCLLADSGVKPHETVGASVAVLASDKLNSLPTNLLIVQDTEPKPGIEDNLHICVKPFHFSFNRFDWLVEWFEINRLLGASHFYMYNQSLSSSVECLLDDYRKQGLITLLSWQLPILSKVEIRTEGQFAAFNDCLYRSMSRTGWLLVIDVDEVVFPRRERTLPALLTSLRASYQPRSKAPSAFLFRNAFFYLKWEDDPEANTPLLTSRKTRRWSTPHSLKNRSKYALRPRDAVELGNHFVWELAPGSSSVGVNTDRALLHHYRINCEFGGLTCLQVPSTIDRTAHWWKDELMERVGVQHKRLEAAGCFQKVVDQ
;
A
#
# COMPACT_ATOMS: atom_id res chain seq x y z
N PHE A 1 -21.17 11.42 18.21
CA PHE A 1 -20.73 10.60 17.05
C PHE A 1 -19.64 9.64 17.49
N ARG A 2 -19.60 8.40 16.99
CA ARG A 2 -18.54 7.44 17.35
C ARG A 2 -17.45 7.50 16.27
N PHE A 3 -16.33 8.13 16.62
CA PHE A 3 -15.10 8.07 15.82
C PHE A 3 -14.29 6.85 16.27
N PHE A 4 -13.76 6.11 15.32
CA PHE A 4 -12.74 5.09 15.54
C PHE A 4 -11.41 5.69 15.13
N VAL A 5 -10.53 5.97 16.08
CA VAL A 5 -9.26 6.65 15.82
C VAL A 5 -8.10 5.65 15.83
N TYR A 6 -7.12 5.84 14.93
CA TYR A 6 -6.06 4.86 14.70
C TYR A 6 -4.66 5.42 14.99
N SER A 7 -4.42 6.67 14.60
CA SER A 7 -3.11 7.28 14.67
C SER A 7 -3.22 8.79 14.57
N ALA A 8 -2.23 9.49 15.12
CA ALA A 8 -2.14 10.94 15.11
C ALA A 8 -0.80 11.37 14.54
N TYR A 9 -0.82 12.40 13.70
CA TYR A 9 0.34 12.93 13.00
C TYR A 9 0.33 14.44 13.00
N VAL A 10 1.52 15.05 13.07
CA VAL A 10 1.64 16.49 12.83
C VAL A 10 1.39 16.78 11.35
N GLU A 11 0.48 17.70 11.05
CA GLU A 11 0.22 18.23 9.70
C GLU A 11 0.74 19.67 9.61
N ARG A 12 1.51 19.95 8.56
CA ARG A 12 2.16 21.26 8.32
C ARG A 12 1.90 21.80 6.92
N ARG A 13 1.35 20.98 6.02
CA ARG A 13 1.40 21.24 4.57
C ARG A 13 0.15 21.91 4.05
N THR A 14 -1.01 21.58 4.64
CA THR A 14 -2.30 22.17 4.29
C THR A 14 -2.73 23.18 5.35
N VAL A 15 -2.86 22.72 6.59
CA VAL A 15 -3.18 23.53 7.77
C VAL A 15 -2.33 23.03 8.94
N VAL A 16 -1.91 23.95 9.80
CA VAL A 16 -1.12 23.59 10.98
C VAL A 16 -2.03 22.94 12.02
N ALA A 17 -1.91 21.62 12.16
CA ALA A 17 -2.82 20.82 12.97
C ALA A 17 -2.18 19.51 13.46
N VAL A 18 -2.78 18.88 14.46
CA VAL A 18 -2.65 17.43 14.65
C VAL A 18 -3.75 16.76 13.83
N ARG A 19 -3.35 15.97 12.83
CA ARG A 19 -4.24 15.16 12.01
C ARG A 19 -4.36 13.77 12.61
N ILE A 20 -5.59 13.39 12.95
CA ILE A 20 -5.93 12.08 13.46
C ILE A 20 -6.59 11.29 12.34
N ILE A 21 -6.02 10.13 12.01
CA ILE A 21 -6.60 9.18 11.07
C ILE A 21 -7.70 8.41 11.81
N ALA A 22 -8.90 8.43 11.25
CA ALA A 22 -10.08 7.85 11.87
C ALA A 22 -11.00 7.17 10.85
N ALA A 23 -12.04 6.52 11.36
CA ALA A 23 -13.23 6.12 10.61
C ALA A 23 -14.49 6.56 11.36
N THR A 24 -15.51 6.98 10.62
CA THR A 24 -16.80 7.41 11.19
C THR A 24 -17.94 7.07 10.24
N LYS A 25 -19.18 7.32 10.67
CA LYS A 25 -20.35 7.19 9.80
C LYS A 25 -20.26 8.22 8.65
N THR A 26 -20.57 7.79 7.43
CA THR A 26 -20.47 8.64 6.23
C THR A 26 -21.54 9.75 6.20
N ARG A 27 -22.76 9.46 6.66
CA ARG A 27 -23.84 10.45 6.70
C ARG A 27 -23.63 11.44 7.86
N GLY A 28 -23.57 12.73 7.53
CA GLY A 28 -23.45 13.83 8.50
C GLY A 28 -22.02 14.10 8.97
N ALA A 29 -21.01 13.55 8.29
CA ALA A 29 -19.61 13.83 8.57
C ALA A 29 -18.99 14.65 7.42
N ASP A 30 -18.74 15.94 7.66
CA ASP A 30 -18.03 16.81 6.70
C ASP A 30 -16.57 16.38 6.47
N SER A 31 -16.06 15.47 7.30
CA SER A 31 -14.68 15.03 7.33
C SER A 31 -14.44 13.63 6.74
N ALA A 32 -15.45 13.02 6.10
CA ALA A 32 -15.27 11.74 5.43
C ALA A 32 -14.38 11.89 4.18
N ILE A 33 -13.49 10.93 3.93
CA ILE A 33 -12.67 10.94 2.71
C ILE A 33 -13.53 10.80 1.45
N ARG A 34 -12.97 11.17 0.30
CA ARG A 34 -13.70 11.19 -0.98
C ARG A 34 -14.06 9.79 -1.45
N GLU A 35 -13.16 8.80 -1.27
CA GLU A 35 -13.43 7.41 -1.64
C GLU A 35 -14.14 6.65 -0.52
N ASN A 36 -15.47 6.77 -0.46
CA ASN A 36 -16.27 6.14 0.60
C ASN A 36 -17.30 5.11 0.10
N TRP A 37 -17.52 5.03 -1.22
CA TRP A 37 -18.45 4.09 -1.86
C TRP A 37 -19.90 4.17 -1.34
N ASN A 38 -20.29 5.32 -0.77
CA ASN A 38 -21.58 5.52 -0.08
C ASN A 38 -21.90 4.45 0.97
N LEU A 39 -20.89 3.80 1.53
CA LEU A 39 -21.05 2.83 2.60
C LEU A 39 -21.39 3.53 3.92
N LYS A 40 -21.88 2.77 4.90
CA LYS A 40 -22.31 3.31 6.19
C LYS A 40 -21.16 3.96 6.96
N PHE A 41 -19.96 3.38 6.89
CA PHE A 41 -18.74 3.94 7.47
C PHE A 41 -17.70 4.23 6.39
N SER A 42 -16.91 5.27 6.64
CA SER A 42 -15.77 5.65 5.80
C SER A 42 -14.60 6.06 6.67
N ALA A 43 -13.40 6.04 6.07
CA ALA A 43 -12.26 6.73 6.65
C ALA A 43 -12.52 8.24 6.71
N SER A 44 -11.85 8.90 7.65
CA SER A 44 -12.04 10.31 7.96
C SER A 44 -10.80 10.88 8.63
N TYR A 45 -10.68 12.20 8.60
CA TYR A 45 -9.69 12.93 9.37
C TYR A 45 -10.37 13.72 10.48
N VAL A 46 -9.82 13.65 11.69
CA VAL A 46 -10.13 14.63 12.73
C VAL A 46 -8.94 15.58 12.81
N LEU A 47 -9.19 16.87 12.59
CA LEU A 47 -8.15 17.91 12.65
C LEU A 47 -8.27 18.66 13.97
N CYS A 48 -7.25 18.56 14.81
CA CYS A 48 -7.07 19.46 15.94
C CYS A 48 -6.22 20.63 15.45
N LEU A 49 -6.89 21.73 15.09
CA LEU A 49 -6.22 22.94 14.62
C LEU A 49 -5.36 23.50 15.74
N LEU A 50 -4.09 23.76 15.43
CA LEU A 50 -3.15 24.36 16.38
C LEU A 50 -3.17 25.89 16.30
N ALA A 51 -3.79 26.44 15.26
CA ALA A 51 -4.09 27.86 15.17
C ALA A 51 -4.80 28.32 16.46
N ASP A 52 -4.35 29.44 17.00
CA ASP A 52 -4.91 30.07 18.21
C ASP A 52 -4.76 29.30 19.53
N SER A 53 -4.15 28.11 19.51
CA SER A 53 -3.87 27.34 20.74
C SER A 53 -2.60 27.79 21.48
N GLY A 54 -1.73 28.54 20.81
CA GLY A 54 -0.38 28.88 21.29
C GLY A 54 0.63 27.72 21.23
N VAL A 55 0.19 26.49 20.90
CA VAL A 55 1.04 25.29 20.80
C VAL A 55 1.69 25.22 19.43
N LYS A 56 3.01 25.04 19.41
CA LYS A 56 3.78 24.90 18.17
C LYS A 56 3.79 23.44 17.70
N PRO A 57 3.87 23.17 16.38
CA PRO A 57 3.84 21.80 15.86
C PRO A 57 4.89 20.86 16.47
N HIS A 58 6.13 21.34 16.67
CA HIS A 58 7.19 20.52 17.25
C HIS A 58 6.93 20.15 18.72
N GLU A 59 6.21 20.98 19.47
CA GLU A 59 5.83 20.72 20.86
C GLU A 59 4.77 19.62 20.95
N THR A 60 4.04 19.36 19.86
CA THR A 60 3.06 18.26 19.81
C THR A 60 3.69 16.91 19.54
N VAL A 61 4.92 16.84 19.02
CA VAL A 61 5.57 15.55 18.70
C VAL A 61 5.82 14.77 19.99
N GLY A 62 5.29 13.54 20.06
CA GLY A 62 5.35 12.71 21.26
C GLY A 62 4.28 13.00 22.30
N ALA A 63 3.48 14.06 22.14
CA ALA A 63 2.34 14.34 22.99
C ALA A 63 1.21 13.32 22.78
N SER A 64 0.35 13.18 23.78
CA SER A 64 -0.84 12.33 23.73
C SER A 64 -2.07 13.16 23.37
N VAL A 65 -2.85 12.70 22.39
CA VAL A 65 -4.15 13.28 22.03
C VAL A 65 -5.26 12.24 22.15
N ALA A 66 -6.48 12.69 22.47
CA ALA A 66 -7.67 11.85 22.48
C ALA A 66 -8.83 12.59 21.82
N VAL A 67 -9.73 11.84 21.19
CA VAL A 67 -10.97 12.38 20.61
C VAL A 67 -12.12 12.02 21.54
N LEU A 68 -12.73 13.03 22.17
CA LEU A 68 -13.86 12.87 23.07
C LEU A 68 -15.15 13.37 22.41
N ALA A 69 -16.26 12.73 22.76
CA ALA A 69 -17.57 13.29 22.46
C ALA A 69 -17.84 14.48 23.40
N SER A 70 -18.50 15.52 22.90
CA SER A 70 -18.76 16.77 23.65
C SER A 70 -19.55 16.54 24.94
N ASP A 71 -20.42 15.53 24.97
CA ASP A 71 -21.20 15.10 26.14
C ASP A 71 -20.41 14.24 27.14
N LYS A 72 -19.14 13.94 26.85
CA LYS A 72 -18.27 13.04 27.63
C LYS A 72 -16.92 13.65 28.02
N LEU A 73 -16.83 14.99 28.08
CA LEU A 73 -15.60 15.72 28.42
C LEU A 73 -15.00 15.33 29.79
N ASN A 74 -15.83 14.90 30.74
CA ASN A 74 -15.39 14.50 32.09
C ASN A 74 -15.02 13.02 32.21
N SER A 75 -15.09 12.24 31.12
CA SER A 75 -14.76 10.81 31.14
C SER A 75 -13.28 10.56 30.80
N LEU A 76 -12.70 9.53 31.40
CA LEU A 76 -11.34 9.11 31.07
C LEU A 76 -11.26 8.66 29.60
N PRO A 77 -10.34 9.21 28.79
CA PRO A 77 -10.18 8.81 27.40
C PRO A 77 -9.65 7.39 27.29
N THR A 78 -10.24 6.58 26.42
CA THR A 78 -9.80 5.19 26.13
C THR A 78 -9.05 5.07 24.80
N ASN A 79 -8.82 6.20 24.14
CA ASN A 79 -8.30 6.31 22.77
C ASN A 79 -7.13 7.30 22.70
N LEU A 80 -6.21 7.22 23.66
CA LEU A 80 -4.98 8.01 23.67
C LEU A 80 -4.07 7.61 22.51
N LEU A 81 -3.68 8.59 21.70
CA LEU A 81 -2.79 8.43 20.56
C LEU A 81 -1.56 9.29 20.74
N ILE A 82 -0.38 8.72 20.53
CA ILE A 82 0.87 9.47 20.47
C ILE A 82 0.95 10.16 19.11
N VAL A 83 1.19 11.47 19.13
CA VAL A 83 1.37 12.28 17.93
C VAL A 83 2.74 12.01 17.33
N GLN A 84 2.74 11.50 16.10
CA GLN A 84 3.95 11.17 15.35
C GLN A 84 4.38 12.32 14.45
N ASP A 85 5.68 12.49 14.28
CA ASP A 85 6.21 13.48 13.37
C ASP A 85 6.19 13.01 11.90
N THR A 86 5.95 13.96 11.01
CA THR A 86 5.92 13.80 9.56
C THR A 86 7.11 14.47 8.87
N GLU A 87 7.99 15.12 9.64
CA GLU A 87 9.17 15.78 9.10
C GLU A 87 10.18 14.75 8.53
N PRO A 88 10.63 14.92 7.28
CA PRO A 88 11.54 13.97 6.63
C PRO A 88 12.88 13.90 7.33
N LYS A 89 13.32 12.68 7.67
CA LYS A 89 14.68 12.45 8.15
C LYS A 89 15.68 12.60 6.99
N PRO A 90 16.94 13.01 7.26
CA PRO A 90 17.98 13.06 6.24
C PRO A 90 18.26 11.67 5.63
N GLY A 91 18.54 11.61 4.32
CA GLY A 91 19.00 10.40 3.65
C GLY A 91 17.90 9.39 3.33
N ILE A 92 16.65 9.84 3.18
CA ILE A 92 15.50 8.99 2.86
C ILE A 92 15.12 9.05 1.37
N GLU A 93 15.73 9.95 0.60
CA GLU A 93 15.28 10.36 -0.73
C GLU A 93 15.17 9.22 -1.74
N ASP A 94 16.07 8.25 -1.66
CA ASP A 94 16.10 7.08 -2.56
C ASP A 94 15.37 5.86 -2.00
N ASN A 95 14.90 5.93 -0.75
CA ASN A 95 14.13 4.84 -0.16
C ASN A 95 12.78 4.72 -0.87
N LEU A 96 12.37 3.46 -1.08
CA LEU A 96 11.05 3.10 -1.54
C LEU A 96 10.38 2.21 -0.50
N HIS A 97 9.29 2.71 0.07
CA HIS A 97 8.44 1.91 0.94
C HIS A 97 7.19 1.47 0.18
N ILE A 98 6.60 0.36 0.61
CA ILE A 98 5.37 -0.18 0.02
C ILE A 98 4.26 -0.20 1.05
N CYS A 99 3.07 0.21 0.60
CA CYS A 99 1.83 0.15 1.34
C CYS A 99 0.91 -0.91 0.74
N VAL A 100 0.38 -1.80 1.58
CA VAL A 100 -0.62 -2.79 1.17
C VAL A 100 -1.93 -2.60 1.94
N LYS A 101 -3.04 -3.04 1.33
CA LYS A 101 -4.35 -3.08 2.00
C LYS A 101 -4.35 -4.07 3.17
N PRO A 102 -5.30 -3.96 4.12
CA PRO A 102 -5.42 -4.90 5.22
C PRO A 102 -5.59 -6.36 4.79
N PHE A 103 -4.86 -7.25 5.46
CA PHE A 103 -5.04 -8.69 5.33
C PHE A 103 -6.30 -9.13 6.04
N HIS A 104 -7.16 -9.88 5.36
CA HIS A 104 -8.47 -10.29 5.83
C HIS A 104 -8.79 -11.74 5.43
N PHE A 105 -9.85 -12.31 6.02
CA PHE A 105 -10.36 -13.66 5.72
C PHE A 105 -9.30 -14.78 5.87
N SER A 106 -8.52 -14.76 6.96
CA SER A 106 -7.46 -15.74 7.22
C SER A 106 -6.53 -15.89 6.01
N PHE A 107 -5.97 -14.76 5.55
CA PHE A 107 -5.14 -14.75 4.35
C PHE A 107 -4.00 -15.78 4.47
N ASN A 108 -3.97 -16.73 3.53
CA ASN A 108 -3.12 -17.92 3.59
C ASN A 108 -2.44 -18.22 2.25
N ARG A 109 -1.63 -17.27 1.74
CA ARG A 109 -0.90 -17.43 0.47
C ARG A 109 0.60 -17.33 0.73
N PHE A 110 1.15 -18.33 1.42
CA PHE A 110 2.52 -18.32 1.93
C PHE A 110 3.57 -18.15 0.82
N ASP A 111 3.69 -19.10 -0.12
CA ASP A 111 4.73 -19.06 -1.16
C ASP A 111 4.62 -17.82 -2.06
N TRP A 112 3.37 -17.45 -2.36
CA TRP A 112 3.07 -16.24 -3.11
C TRP A 112 3.62 -15.00 -2.41
N LEU A 113 3.39 -14.89 -1.10
CA LEU A 113 3.81 -13.73 -0.34
C LEU A 113 5.34 -13.67 -0.20
N VAL A 114 6.02 -14.82 -0.06
CA VAL A 114 7.49 -14.87 -0.13
C VAL A 114 7.99 -14.32 -1.46
N GLU A 115 7.48 -14.84 -2.58
CA GLU A 115 7.88 -14.37 -3.91
C GLU A 115 7.60 -12.87 -4.08
N TRP A 116 6.44 -12.40 -3.63
CA TRP A 116 6.05 -10.99 -3.71
C TRP A 116 6.97 -10.07 -2.90
N PHE A 117 7.39 -10.46 -1.70
CA PHE A 117 8.36 -9.69 -0.93
C PHE A 117 9.70 -9.62 -1.66
N GLU A 118 10.23 -10.77 -2.07
CA GLU A 118 11.58 -10.85 -2.63
C GLU A 118 11.70 -10.13 -3.98
N ILE A 119 10.66 -10.19 -4.83
CA ILE A 119 10.65 -9.43 -6.09
C ILE A 119 10.53 -7.92 -5.84
N ASN A 120 9.71 -7.47 -4.89
CA ASN A 120 9.63 -6.04 -4.57
C ASN A 120 10.93 -5.53 -3.95
N ARG A 121 11.64 -6.36 -3.17
CA ARG A 121 12.98 -6.02 -2.67
C ARG A 121 14.01 -5.94 -3.80
N LEU A 122 13.96 -6.81 -4.80
CA LEU A 122 14.81 -6.69 -6.00
C LEU A 122 14.49 -5.41 -6.80
N LEU A 123 13.23 -5.00 -6.81
CA LEU A 123 12.77 -3.75 -7.42
C LEU A 123 13.12 -2.50 -6.60
N GLY A 124 13.80 -2.65 -5.45
CA GLY A 124 14.32 -1.55 -4.64
C GLY A 124 13.46 -1.17 -3.43
N ALA A 125 12.43 -1.95 -3.08
CA ALA A 125 11.67 -1.71 -1.86
C ALA A 125 12.52 -2.01 -0.62
N SER A 126 12.61 -1.03 0.29
CA SER A 126 13.39 -1.13 1.53
C SER A 126 12.53 -1.39 2.77
N HIS A 127 11.22 -1.11 2.71
CA HIS A 127 10.32 -1.33 3.84
C HIS A 127 8.86 -1.54 3.40
N PHE A 128 8.07 -2.26 4.20
CA PHE A 128 6.66 -2.55 3.92
C PHE A 128 5.77 -2.21 5.12
N TYR A 129 4.65 -1.54 4.86
CA TYR A 129 3.60 -1.28 5.85
C TYR A 129 2.45 -2.24 5.62
N MET A 130 2.13 -3.01 6.65
CA MET A 130 1.16 -4.09 6.60
C MET A 130 0.18 -4.01 7.76
N TYR A 131 -1.06 -4.43 7.50
CA TYR A 131 -2.19 -4.28 8.43
C TYR A 131 -2.84 -5.64 8.65
N ASN A 132 -2.69 -6.20 9.86
CA ASN A 132 -3.22 -7.51 10.24
C ASN A 132 -4.65 -7.37 10.78
N GLN A 133 -5.66 -7.64 9.95
CA GLN A 133 -7.03 -7.88 10.41
C GLN A 133 -7.26 -9.38 10.67
N SER A 134 -6.83 -10.23 9.74
CA SER A 134 -6.93 -11.69 9.86
C SER A 134 -5.94 -12.41 8.93
N LEU A 135 -5.04 -13.19 9.53
CA LEU A 135 -3.99 -13.99 8.87
C LEU A 135 -4.09 -15.46 9.29
N SER A 136 -3.57 -16.37 8.46
CA SER A 136 -3.24 -17.72 8.92
C SER A 136 -2.00 -17.71 9.82
N SER A 137 -1.83 -18.75 10.65
CA SER A 137 -0.65 -18.92 11.51
C SER A 137 0.67 -18.97 10.72
N SER A 138 0.67 -19.63 9.56
CA SER A 138 1.84 -19.72 8.67
C SER A 138 2.25 -18.35 8.13
N VAL A 139 1.29 -17.53 7.70
CA VAL A 139 1.56 -16.18 7.21
C VAL A 139 1.94 -15.24 8.35
N GLU A 140 1.32 -15.36 9.53
CA GLU A 140 1.73 -14.59 10.71
C GLU A 140 3.19 -14.86 11.08
N CYS A 141 3.63 -16.13 11.08
CA CYS A 141 5.03 -16.50 11.29
C CYS A 141 5.96 -15.93 10.22
N LEU A 142 5.57 -16.01 8.93
CA LEU A 142 6.31 -15.41 7.81
C LEU A 142 6.50 -13.91 8.04
N LEU A 143 5.43 -13.18 8.33
CA LEU A 143 5.50 -11.73 8.54
C LEU A 143 6.35 -11.39 9.77
N ASP A 144 6.28 -12.18 10.84
CA ASP A 144 7.14 -11.98 12.00
C ASP A 144 8.63 -12.14 11.69
N ASP A 145 9.02 -13.08 10.81
CA ASP A 145 10.41 -13.20 10.35
C ASP A 145 10.86 -11.94 9.60
N TYR A 146 10.09 -11.46 8.61
CA TYR A 146 10.42 -10.21 7.92
C TYR A 146 10.40 -8.99 8.86
N ARG A 147 9.56 -9.00 9.91
CA ARG A 147 9.52 -7.96 10.94
C ARG A 147 10.81 -7.95 11.76
N LYS A 148 11.29 -9.11 12.18
CA LYS A 148 12.58 -9.28 12.88
C LYS A 148 13.77 -8.85 12.03
N GLN A 149 13.66 -8.95 10.71
CA GLN A 149 14.66 -8.41 9.76
C GLN A 149 14.60 -6.88 9.59
N GLY A 150 13.64 -6.19 10.22
CA GLY A 150 13.45 -4.74 10.08
C GLY A 150 12.78 -4.32 8.77
N LEU A 151 12.26 -5.27 7.98
CA LEU A 151 11.72 -5.03 6.65
C LEU A 151 10.24 -4.61 6.69
N ILE A 152 9.49 -4.98 7.73
CA ILE A 152 8.07 -4.63 7.81
C ILE A 152 7.69 -3.91 9.11
N THR A 153 6.73 -3.01 8.99
CA THR A 153 5.89 -2.54 10.09
C THR A 153 4.54 -3.26 9.98
N LEU A 154 4.30 -4.22 10.87
CA LEU A 154 3.03 -4.95 10.97
C LEU A 154 2.15 -4.33 12.06
N LEU A 155 1.02 -3.76 11.66
CA LEU A 155 0.07 -3.10 12.54
C LEU A 155 -1.13 -4.00 12.81
N SER A 156 -1.53 -4.11 14.08
CA SER A 156 -2.82 -4.71 14.41
C SER A 156 -3.94 -3.84 13.85
N TRP A 157 -4.86 -4.44 13.11
CA TRP A 157 -5.89 -3.71 12.38
C TRP A 157 -7.27 -4.30 12.62
N GLN A 158 -7.80 -4.02 13.82
CA GLN A 158 -9.15 -4.44 14.18
C GLN A 158 -10.09 -3.25 14.22
N LEU A 159 -11.14 -3.34 13.41
CA LEU A 159 -12.19 -2.35 13.37
C LEU A 159 -13.34 -2.80 14.28
N PRO A 160 -13.77 -1.97 15.26
CA PRO A 160 -14.98 -2.21 16.04
C PRO A 160 -16.26 -1.91 15.23
N ILE A 161 -16.29 -2.34 13.97
CA ILE A 161 -17.41 -2.26 13.04
C ILE A 161 -17.93 -3.69 12.88
N LEU A 162 -19.13 -3.95 13.38
CA LEU A 162 -19.69 -5.31 13.48
C LEU A 162 -19.88 -5.98 12.11
N SER A 163 -20.16 -5.20 11.07
CA SER A 163 -20.42 -5.71 9.73
C SER A 163 -19.33 -5.30 8.74
N LYS A 164 -18.68 -6.30 8.14
CA LYS A 164 -17.61 -6.12 7.14
C LYS A 164 -18.11 -5.54 5.81
N VAL A 165 -19.43 -5.50 5.58
CA VAL A 165 -20.02 -4.85 4.39
C VAL A 165 -20.34 -3.37 4.63
N GLU A 166 -20.23 -2.89 5.87
CA GLU A 166 -20.51 -1.49 6.21
C GLU A 166 -19.31 -0.56 6.00
N ILE A 167 -18.12 -1.12 5.76
CA ILE A 167 -16.89 -0.41 5.42
C ILE A 167 -16.13 -1.18 4.34
N ARG A 168 -15.50 -0.47 3.40
CA ARG A 168 -14.79 -1.10 2.28
C ARG A 168 -13.50 -1.77 2.77
N THR A 169 -13.36 -3.07 2.52
CA THR A 169 -12.12 -3.87 2.73
C THR A 169 -11.47 -3.54 4.06
N GLU A 170 -12.19 -3.83 5.15
CA GLU A 170 -11.64 -3.72 6.50
C GLU A 170 -11.04 -2.32 6.76
N GLY A 171 -11.64 -1.26 6.18
CA GLY A 171 -11.16 0.11 6.33
C GLY A 171 -9.88 0.41 5.56
N GLN A 172 -9.70 -0.17 4.37
CA GLN A 172 -8.49 -0.02 3.54
C GLN A 172 -8.06 1.44 3.37
N PHE A 173 -9.00 2.39 3.28
CA PHE A 173 -8.64 3.79 3.09
C PHE A 173 -8.12 4.45 4.36
N ALA A 174 -8.57 4.02 5.53
CA ALA A 174 -7.96 4.46 6.79
C ALA A 174 -6.53 3.87 6.91
N ALA A 175 -6.33 2.63 6.46
CA ALA A 175 -5.00 2.01 6.41
C ALA A 175 -4.06 2.72 5.42
N PHE A 176 -4.51 3.01 4.20
CA PHE A 176 -3.70 3.75 3.23
C PHE A 176 -3.32 5.14 3.72
N ASN A 177 -4.22 5.86 4.39
CA ASN A 177 -3.90 7.16 4.92
C ASN A 177 -3.07 7.08 6.21
N ASP A 178 -3.23 6.07 7.07
CA ASP A 178 -2.24 5.82 8.15
C ASP A 178 -0.83 5.61 7.57
N CYS A 179 -0.73 4.75 6.57
CA CYS A 179 0.51 4.39 5.89
C CYS A 179 1.19 5.60 5.24
N LEU A 180 0.40 6.45 4.56
CA LEU A 180 0.86 7.69 3.97
C LEU A 180 1.62 8.53 5.00
N TYR A 181 0.96 8.89 6.10
CA TYR A 181 1.53 9.78 7.11
C TYR A 181 2.66 9.12 7.91
N ARG A 182 2.54 7.82 8.21
CA ARG A 182 3.59 7.03 8.87
C ARG A 182 4.89 6.97 8.06
N SER A 183 4.79 6.98 6.73
CA SER A 183 5.93 6.89 5.83
C SER A 183 6.63 8.22 5.58
N MET A 184 5.96 9.36 5.83
CA MET A 184 6.46 10.70 5.44
C MET A 184 7.85 11.03 5.95
N SER A 185 8.16 10.61 7.18
CA SER A 185 9.45 10.90 7.80
C SER A 185 10.57 9.93 7.39
N ARG A 186 10.26 8.88 6.61
CA ARG A 186 11.15 7.71 6.45
C ARG A 186 11.46 7.32 5.01
N THR A 187 10.72 7.82 4.03
CA THR A 187 10.90 7.45 2.63
C THR A 187 10.71 8.62 1.67
N GLY A 188 11.50 8.65 0.59
CA GLY A 188 11.34 9.55 -0.53
C GLY A 188 10.20 9.12 -1.46
N TRP A 189 9.96 7.80 -1.55
CA TRP A 189 8.93 7.19 -2.37
C TRP A 189 8.06 6.21 -1.58
N LEU A 190 6.75 6.28 -1.82
CA LEU A 190 5.77 5.31 -1.34
C LEU A 190 5.00 4.75 -2.53
N LEU A 191 5.02 3.43 -2.67
CA LEU A 191 4.23 2.69 -3.64
C LEU A 191 3.03 2.05 -2.96
N VAL A 192 1.83 2.25 -3.51
CA VAL A 192 0.59 1.65 -3.01
C VAL A 192 0.16 0.57 -3.99
N ILE A 193 0.25 -0.70 -3.58
CA ILE A 193 -0.07 -1.89 -4.39
C ILE A 193 -0.69 -2.99 -3.52
N ASP A 194 -1.33 -3.96 -4.14
CA ASP A 194 -1.81 -5.16 -3.47
C ASP A 194 -0.76 -6.30 -3.52
N VAL A 195 -0.91 -7.33 -2.68
CA VAL A 195 0.06 -8.46 -2.62
C VAL A 195 -0.02 -9.40 -3.84
N ASP A 196 -0.98 -9.20 -4.73
CA ASP A 196 -1.12 -9.87 -6.02
C ASP A 196 -0.67 -9.00 -7.20
N GLU A 197 -0.02 -7.86 -6.92
CA GLU A 197 0.36 -6.84 -7.88
C GLU A 197 1.86 -6.52 -7.78
N VAL A 198 2.52 -6.34 -8.93
CA VAL A 198 3.93 -5.93 -9.03
C VAL A 198 4.09 -4.92 -10.15
N VAL A 199 4.74 -3.78 -9.87
CA VAL A 199 5.08 -2.79 -10.90
C VAL A 199 6.44 -3.15 -11.49
N PHE A 200 6.48 -3.51 -12.77
CA PHE A 200 7.74 -3.81 -13.44
C PHE A 200 8.19 -2.62 -14.30
N PRO A 201 9.40 -2.07 -14.06
CA PRO A 201 10.06 -1.19 -15.01
C PRO A 201 10.48 -1.98 -16.26
N ARG A 202 10.51 -1.32 -17.41
CA ARG A 202 10.88 -1.93 -18.71
C ARG A 202 12.23 -1.45 -19.25
N ARG A 203 12.90 -0.52 -18.56
CA ARG A 203 14.20 0.03 -18.97
C ARG A 203 15.17 0.04 -17.80
N GLU A 204 14.73 0.55 -16.66
CA GLU A 204 15.49 0.52 -15.41
C GLU A 204 15.37 -0.82 -14.67
N ARG A 205 16.36 -1.15 -13.82
CA ARG A 205 16.35 -2.37 -12.98
C ARG A 205 15.56 -2.22 -11.67
N THR A 206 15.30 -1.00 -11.22
CA THR A 206 14.63 -0.73 -9.95
C THR A 206 13.61 0.40 -10.09
N LEU A 207 12.60 0.41 -9.22
CA LEU A 207 11.58 1.44 -9.18
C LEU A 207 12.12 2.82 -8.74
N PRO A 208 13.02 2.94 -7.74
CA PRO A 208 13.66 4.23 -7.45
C PRO A 208 14.41 4.82 -8.65
N ALA A 209 15.13 3.98 -9.42
CA ALA A 209 15.82 4.43 -10.63
C ALA A 209 14.83 4.90 -11.70
N LEU A 210 13.73 4.16 -11.92
CA LEU A 210 12.65 4.58 -12.81
C LEU A 210 12.06 5.93 -12.38
N LEU A 211 11.69 6.08 -11.11
CA LEU A 211 11.04 7.28 -10.58
C LEU A 211 11.96 8.50 -10.65
N THR A 212 13.25 8.31 -10.38
CA THR A 212 14.28 9.35 -10.54
C THR A 212 14.43 9.76 -12.00
N SER A 213 14.53 8.79 -12.91
CA SER A 213 14.58 8.99 -14.36
C SER A 213 13.34 9.73 -14.90
N LEU A 214 12.14 9.34 -14.44
CA LEU A 214 10.89 9.99 -14.80
C LEU A 214 10.81 11.43 -14.31
N ARG A 215 11.28 11.75 -13.10
CA ARG A 215 11.32 13.13 -12.60
C ARG A 215 12.36 13.98 -13.34
N ALA A 216 13.52 13.40 -13.66
CA ALA A 216 14.62 14.12 -14.29
C ALA A 216 14.31 14.60 -15.72
N SER A 217 13.32 14.01 -16.39
CA SER A 217 12.89 14.42 -17.74
C SER A 217 12.10 15.73 -17.79
N TYR A 218 11.69 16.29 -16.64
CA TYR A 218 10.91 17.52 -16.59
C TYR A 218 11.79 18.77 -16.47
N GLN A 219 11.53 19.76 -17.32
CA GLN A 219 12.18 21.08 -17.30
C GLN A 219 11.15 22.21 -17.21
N PRO A 220 11.25 23.13 -16.23
CA PRO A 220 12.16 23.09 -15.08
C PRO A 220 11.80 21.94 -14.11
N ARG A 221 12.79 21.45 -13.34
CA ARG A 221 12.60 20.36 -12.37
C ARG A 221 11.51 20.64 -11.32
N SER A 222 11.20 21.91 -11.07
CA SER A 222 10.10 22.32 -10.19
C SER A 222 8.71 21.88 -10.68
N LYS A 223 8.56 21.57 -11.98
CA LYS A 223 7.32 21.03 -12.57
C LYS A 223 7.25 19.49 -12.54
N ALA A 224 8.26 18.81 -11.99
CA ALA A 224 8.28 17.35 -11.95
C ALA A 224 7.14 16.80 -11.07
N PRO A 225 6.28 15.90 -11.60
CA PRO A 225 5.16 15.32 -10.84
C PRO A 225 5.61 14.60 -9.59
N SER A 226 4.77 14.66 -8.57
CA SER A 226 5.01 14.01 -7.28
C SER A 226 4.35 12.65 -7.16
N ALA A 227 3.48 12.27 -8.10
CA ALA A 227 2.89 10.94 -8.18
C ALA A 227 2.86 10.41 -9.61
N PHE A 228 3.17 9.12 -9.75
CA PHE A 228 3.28 8.38 -11.00
C PHE A 228 2.32 7.19 -10.97
N LEU A 229 1.35 7.18 -11.89
CA LEU A 229 0.32 6.16 -11.98
C LEU A 229 0.70 5.11 -13.03
N PHE A 230 0.64 3.84 -12.66
CA PHE A 230 0.94 2.68 -13.51
C PHE A 230 -0.36 2.01 -13.94
N ARG A 231 -0.53 1.82 -15.25
CA ARG A 231 -1.71 1.15 -15.82
C ARG A 231 -1.68 -0.34 -15.51
N ASN A 232 -2.85 -0.89 -15.21
CA ASN A 232 -3.03 -2.29 -14.86
C ASN A 232 -3.13 -3.21 -16.06
N ALA A 233 -2.44 -4.35 -16.01
CA ALA A 233 -2.67 -5.48 -16.88
C ALA A 233 -2.92 -6.76 -16.06
N PHE A 234 -3.98 -7.49 -16.42
CA PHE A 234 -4.30 -8.76 -15.76
C PHE A 234 -3.52 -9.92 -16.34
N PHE A 235 -2.94 -10.70 -15.44
CA PHE A 235 -2.29 -11.98 -15.67
C PHE A 235 -3.11 -13.06 -14.95
N TYR A 236 -3.99 -13.77 -15.67
CA TYR A 236 -4.83 -14.77 -15.02
C TYR A 236 -4.07 -16.07 -14.82
N LEU A 237 -4.15 -16.60 -13.61
CA LEU A 237 -3.54 -17.87 -13.23
C LEU A 237 -4.16 -19.08 -13.92
N LYS A 238 -5.39 -18.95 -14.43
CA LYS A 238 -6.10 -20.00 -15.17
C LYS A 238 -5.61 -20.17 -16.60
N TRP A 239 -4.82 -19.23 -17.13
CA TRP A 239 -4.12 -19.47 -18.38
C TRP A 239 -2.95 -20.42 -18.18
N GLU A 240 -2.58 -21.12 -19.25
CA GLU A 240 -1.41 -21.99 -19.29
C GLU A 240 -0.13 -21.27 -18.86
N ASP A 241 0.77 -22.03 -18.25
CA ASP A 241 2.10 -21.55 -17.91
C ASP A 241 2.92 -21.30 -19.19
N ASP A 242 3.85 -20.34 -19.11
CA ASP A 242 4.78 -20.06 -20.18
C ASP A 242 5.71 -21.27 -20.39
N PRO A 243 5.77 -21.86 -21.60
CA PRO A 243 6.63 -23.00 -21.86
C PRO A 243 8.12 -22.68 -21.71
N GLU A 244 8.51 -21.39 -21.75
CA GLU A 244 9.89 -20.95 -21.53
C GLU A 244 10.22 -20.71 -20.04
N ALA A 245 9.25 -20.85 -19.14
CA ALA A 245 9.49 -20.73 -17.71
C ALA A 245 10.26 -21.95 -17.18
N ASN A 246 11.50 -21.73 -16.76
CA ASN A 246 12.38 -22.75 -16.18
C ASN A 246 12.43 -22.70 -14.64
N THR A 247 11.54 -21.95 -14.00
CA THR A 247 11.46 -21.80 -12.54
C THR A 247 10.01 -21.96 -12.07
N PRO A 248 9.77 -22.42 -10.82
CA PRO A 248 8.42 -22.55 -10.27
C PRO A 248 7.75 -21.20 -9.93
N LEU A 249 8.48 -20.08 -10.05
CA LEU A 249 8.04 -18.74 -9.67
C LEU A 249 6.79 -18.33 -10.46
N LEU A 250 5.79 -17.80 -9.74
CA LEU A 250 4.53 -17.32 -10.32
C LEU A 250 4.79 -16.29 -11.42
N THR A 251 5.63 -15.30 -11.14
CA THR A 251 5.99 -14.21 -12.06
C THR A 251 6.74 -14.71 -13.30
N SER A 252 7.41 -15.87 -13.21
CA SER A 252 8.07 -16.50 -14.35
C SER A 252 7.12 -17.36 -15.18
N ARG A 253 6.20 -18.10 -14.53
CA ARG A 253 5.25 -18.99 -15.20
C ARG A 253 4.06 -18.25 -15.82
N LYS A 254 3.54 -17.20 -15.18
CA LYS A 254 2.34 -16.49 -15.63
C LYS A 254 2.71 -15.22 -16.40
N THR A 255 3.02 -15.38 -17.69
CA THR A 255 3.46 -14.27 -18.57
C THR A 255 2.37 -13.79 -19.53
N ARG A 256 1.29 -14.54 -19.69
CA ARG A 256 0.15 -14.14 -20.51
C ARG A 256 -0.66 -13.07 -19.79
N ARG A 257 -0.95 -11.98 -20.49
CA ARG A 257 -1.82 -10.89 -20.02
C ARG A 257 -2.81 -10.41 -21.07
N TRP A 258 -3.82 -9.64 -20.66
CA TRP A 258 -4.61 -8.85 -21.62
C TRP A 258 -3.72 -7.98 -22.50
N SER A 259 -4.01 -7.95 -23.81
CA SER A 259 -3.22 -7.19 -24.78
C SER A 259 -3.24 -5.69 -24.49
N THR A 260 -4.42 -5.16 -24.15
CA THR A 260 -4.62 -3.74 -23.84
C THR A 260 -4.69 -3.53 -22.33
N PRO A 261 -3.73 -2.81 -21.72
CA PRO A 261 -3.83 -2.41 -20.32
C PRO A 261 -5.05 -1.53 -20.05
N HIS A 262 -5.55 -1.55 -18.81
CA HIS A 262 -6.68 -0.72 -18.38
C HIS A 262 -6.41 0.76 -18.61
N SER A 263 -7.46 1.55 -18.81
CA SER A 263 -7.33 3.02 -18.86
C SER A 263 -6.72 3.57 -17.56
N LEU A 264 -6.06 4.73 -17.66
CA LEU A 264 -5.47 5.37 -16.50
C LEU A 264 -6.55 5.65 -15.44
N LYS A 265 -6.20 5.47 -14.15
CA LYS A 265 -7.11 5.54 -12.98
C LYS A 265 -8.15 4.41 -12.89
N ASN A 266 -8.32 3.59 -13.93
CA ASN A 266 -9.08 2.34 -13.83
C ASN A 266 -8.12 1.23 -13.40
N ARG A 267 -8.24 0.80 -12.14
CA ARG A 267 -7.36 -0.21 -11.53
C ARG A 267 -5.87 0.13 -11.49
N SER A 268 -5.50 1.36 -11.81
CA SER A 268 -4.11 1.80 -11.72
C SER A 268 -3.61 1.69 -10.28
N LYS A 269 -2.30 1.57 -10.12
CA LYS A 269 -1.62 1.77 -8.83
C LYS A 269 -0.55 2.84 -9.01
N TYR A 270 0.04 3.31 -7.93
CA TYR A 270 0.85 4.52 -8.03
C TYR A 270 1.97 4.57 -7.01
N ALA A 271 3.07 5.18 -7.43
CA ALA A 271 4.16 5.59 -6.55
C ALA A 271 4.13 7.11 -6.41
N LEU A 272 4.36 7.61 -5.21
CA LEU A 272 4.34 9.05 -4.93
C LEU A 272 5.41 9.45 -3.91
N ARG A 273 5.65 10.76 -3.82
CA ARG A 273 6.37 11.36 -2.70
C ARG A 273 5.37 11.57 -1.55
N PRO A 274 5.53 10.90 -0.38
CA PRO A 274 4.55 10.98 0.70
C PRO A 274 4.24 12.41 1.15
N ARG A 275 5.28 13.23 1.25
CA ARG A 275 5.17 14.63 1.69
C ARG A 275 4.32 15.49 0.74
N ASP A 276 4.14 15.08 -0.50
CA ASP A 276 3.41 15.84 -1.51
C ASP A 276 1.95 15.35 -1.67
N ALA A 277 1.46 14.44 -0.81
CA ALA A 277 0.09 13.92 -0.83
C ALA A 277 -0.67 14.10 0.48
N VAL A 278 -1.96 14.38 0.37
CA VAL A 278 -2.87 14.64 1.50
C VAL A 278 -3.82 13.47 1.74
N GLU A 279 -4.36 12.89 0.66
CA GLU A 279 -5.33 11.79 0.70
C GLU A 279 -5.05 10.74 -0.39
N LEU A 280 -4.85 9.49 0.05
CA LEU A 280 -4.69 8.33 -0.82
C LEU A 280 -6.03 7.65 -1.11
N GLY A 281 -6.18 7.19 -2.35
CA GLY A 281 -7.25 6.30 -2.80
C GLY A 281 -6.73 4.92 -3.20
N ASN A 282 -7.62 4.03 -3.64
CA ASN A 282 -7.19 2.69 -4.04
C ASN A 282 -6.46 2.68 -5.40
N HIS A 283 -6.86 3.55 -6.33
CA HIS A 283 -6.34 3.53 -7.71
C HIS A 283 -5.62 4.80 -8.16
N PHE A 284 -5.75 5.88 -7.39
CA PHE A 284 -5.07 7.14 -7.63
C PHE A 284 -5.01 7.95 -6.32
N VAL A 285 -4.18 8.99 -6.31
CA VAL A 285 -4.13 9.95 -5.21
C VAL A 285 -5.31 10.92 -5.35
N TRP A 286 -6.15 11.02 -4.33
CA TRP A 286 -7.33 11.90 -4.35
C TRP A 286 -6.97 13.36 -4.14
N GLU A 287 -5.99 13.61 -3.27
CA GLU A 287 -5.52 14.96 -2.98
C GLU A 287 -4.01 15.02 -2.85
N LEU A 288 -3.43 15.93 -3.62
CA LEU A 288 -2.02 16.29 -3.56
C LEU A 288 -1.87 17.63 -2.82
N ALA A 289 -0.71 17.84 -2.21
CA ALA A 289 -0.37 19.11 -1.59
C ALA A 289 -0.33 20.24 -2.64
N PRO A 290 -0.54 21.52 -2.25
CA PRO A 290 -0.49 22.65 -3.17
C PRO A 290 0.78 22.65 -4.05
N GLY A 291 0.61 22.89 -5.35
CA GLY A 291 1.70 22.89 -6.34
C GLY A 291 2.17 21.50 -6.79
N SER A 292 1.65 20.42 -6.21
CA SER A 292 1.99 19.04 -6.61
C SER A 292 1.02 18.50 -7.67
N SER A 293 1.52 17.61 -8.53
CA SER A 293 0.74 17.01 -9.62
C SER A 293 1.00 15.51 -9.76
N SER A 294 0.12 14.83 -10.49
CA SER A 294 0.26 13.41 -10.83
C SER A 294 0.23 13.20 -12.33
N VAL A 295 0.90 12.14 -12.81
CA VAL A 295 0.95 11.79 -14.23
C VAL A 295 0.85 10.28 -14.42
N GLY A 296 0.28 9.85 -15.55
CA GLY A 296 0.34 8.46 -15.99
C GLY A 296 1.71 8.12 -16.57
N VAL A 297 2.27 6.99 -16.16
CA VAL A 297 3.50 6.44 -16.74
C VAL A 297 3.14 5.70 -18.02
N ASN A 298 3.90 5.96 -19.09
CA ASN A 298 3.73 5.24 -20.34
C ASN A 298 4.06 3.75 -20.14
N THR A 299 3.27 2.88 -20.76
CA THR A 299 3.37 1.43 -20.59
C THR A 299 4.67 0.86 -21.15
N ASP A 300 5.39 1.60 -21.99
CA ASP A 300 6.74 1.27 -22.47
C ASP A 300 7.84 1.54 -21.42
N ARG A 301 7.53 2.31 -20.37
CA ARG A 301 8.44 2.59 -19.23
C ARG A 301 8.18 1.66 -18.06
N ALA A 302 6.91 1.43 -17.72
CA ALA A 302 6.53 0.49 -16.67
C ALA A 302 5.08 0.03 -16.82
N LEU A 303 4.78 -1.16 -16.31
CA LEU A 303 3.42 -1.71 -16.30
C LEU A 303 3.15 -2.36 -14.95
N LEU A 304 1.92 -2.21 -14.45
CA LEU A 304 1.45 -2.95 -13.30
C LEU A 304 0.98 -4.34 -13.75
N HIS A 305 1.63 -5.38 -13.25
CA HIS A 305 1.23 -6.77 -13.41
C HIS A 305 0.32 -7.15 -12.25
N HIS A 306 -0.93 -7.51 -12.54
CA HIS A 306 -1.90 -7.97 -11.55
C HIS A 306 -2.23 -9.44 -11.78
N TYR A 307 -1.73 -10.31 -10.90
CA TYR A 307 -1.86 -11.76 -10.99
C TYR A 307 -3.17 -12.23 -10.36
N ARG A 308 -4.11 -12.67 -11.19
CA ARG A 308 -5.51 -12.91 -10.79
C ARG A 308 -5.85 -14.39 -10.77
N ILE A 309 -6.37 -14.90 -9.66
CA ILE A 309 -6.94 -16.25 -9.62
C ILE A 309 -8.27 -16.31 -10.39
N ASN A 310 -9.13 -15.32 -10.17
CA ASN A 310 -10.51 -15.32 -10.66
C ASN A 310 -10.81 -14.09 -11.54
N CYS A 311 -11.68 -14.31 -12.53
CA CYS A 311 -12.33 -13.24 -13.29
C CYS A 311 -13.15 -12.34 -12.36
N GLU A 312 -13.26 -11.06 -12.71
CA GLU A 312 -13.83 -9.99 -11.90
C GLU A 312 -15.32 -10.17 -11.65
N PHE A 313 -16.01 -10.79 -12.61
CA PHE A 313 -17.46 -10.98 -12.60
C PHE A 313 -17.85 -12.46 -12.49
N GLY A 314 -16.93 -13.31 -12.04
CA GLY A 314 -17.11 -14.77 -12.10
C GLY A 314 -16.99 -15.33 -13.51
N GLY A 315 -17.16 -16.65 -13.65
CA GLY A 315 -17.02 -17.35 -14.92
C GLY A 315 -15.58 -17.37 -15.48
N LEU A 316 -15.47 -17.49 -16.81
CA LEU A 316 -14.20 -17.61 -17.56
C LEU A 316 -14.09 -16.66 -18.76
N THR A 317 -15.02 -15.73 -18.94
CA THR A 317 -15.04 -14.80 -20.08
C THR A 317 -13.80 -13.89 -20.12
N CYS A 318 -13.21 -13.60 -18.96
CA CYS A 318 -11.96 -12.81 -18.87
C CYS A 318 -10.76 -13.48 -19.55
N LEU A 319 -10.83 -14.80 -19.81
CA LEU A 319 -9.77 -15.57 -20.47
C LEU A 319 -9.89 -15.56 -22.00
N GLN A 320 -11.04 -15.13 -22.54
CA GLN A 320 -11.36 -15.16 -23.98
C GLN A 320 -11.00 -13.86 -24.69
N VAL A 321 -10.65 -12.81 -23.95
CA VAL A 321 -10.27 -11.52 -24.52
C VAL A 321 -8.87 -11.58 -25.15
N PRO A 322 -8.54 -10.66 -26.08
CA PRO A 322 -7.23 -10.61 -26.70
C PRO A 322 -6.10 -10.59 -25.66
N SER A 323 -5.13 -11.50 -25.82
CA SER A 323 -4.00 -11.65 -24.92
C SER A 323 -2.66 -11.58 -25.66
N THR A 324 -1.63 -11.24 -24.92
CA THR A 324 -0.23 -11.19 -25.39
C THR A 324 0.69 -11.74 -24.30
N ILE A 325 1.91 -12.11 -24.70
CA ILE A 325 2.95 -12.61 -23.80
C ILE A 325 3.82 -11.43 -23.34
N ASP A 326 4.01 -11.32 -22.04
CA ASP A 326 4.82 -10.29 -21.41
C ASP A 326 5.79 -10.93 -20.41
N ARG A 327 7.04 -11.09 -20.86
CA ARG A 327 8.12 -11.73 -20.09
C ARG A 327 8.97 -10.72 -19.32
N THR A 328 8.49 -9.50 -19.08
CA THR A 328 9.28 -8.46 -18.39
C THR A 328 9.79 -8.95 -17.03
N ALA A 329 9.00 -9.73 -16.29
CA ALA A 329 9.39 -10.29 -15.00
C ALA A 329 10.60 -11.25 -15.08
N HIS A 330 10.88 -11.83 -16.26
CA HIS A 330 12.01 -12.76 -16.44
C HIS A 330 13.37 -12.09 -16.23
N TRP A 331 13.45 -10.76 -16.30
CA TRP A 331 14.69 -10.02 -16.05
C TRP A 331 15.24 -10.20 -14.63
N TRP A 332 14.40 -10.60 -13.68
CA TRP A 332 14.78 -10.86 -12.29
C TRP A 332 14.69 -12.34 -11.91
N LYS A 333 14.40 -13.26 -12.85
CA LYS A 333 14.01 -14.64 -12.51
C LYS A 333 15.08 -15.41 -11.74
N ASP A 334 16.34 -15.27 -12.13
CA ASP A 334 17.44 -16.07 -11.56
C ASP A 334 17.76 -15.57 -10.14
N GLU A 335 17.89 -14.25 -9.96
CA GLU A 335 18.07 -13.58 -8.66
C GLU A 335 16.87 -13.83 -7.73
N LEU A 336 15.65 -13.80 -8.26
CA LEU A 336 14.43 -14.06 -7.50
C LEU A 336 14.37 -15.51 -7.04
N MET A 337 14.74 -16.46 -7.89
CA MET A 337 14.74 -17.89 -7.54
C MET A 337 15.73 -18.18 -6.40
N GLU A 338 16.92 -17.59 -6.46
CA GLU A 338 17.91 -17.71 -5.38
C GLU A 338 17.37 -17.15 -4.06
N ARG A 339 16.84 -15.92 -4.09
CA ARG A 339 16.30 -15.25 -2.89
C ARG A 339 15.13 -15.99 -2.26
N VAL A 340 14.17 -16.43 -3.08
CA VAL A 340 13.02 -17.22 -2.60
C VAL A 340 13.51 -18.53 -2.00
N GLY A 341 14.47 -19.21 -2.62
CA GLY A 341 15.06 -20.44 -2.09
C GLY A 341 15.75 -20.25 -0.73
N VAL A 342 16.52 -19.17 -0.57
CA VAL A 342 17.15 -18.82 0.71
C VAL A 342 16.10 -18.51 1.78
N GLN A 343 15.09 -17.71 1.43
CA GLN A 343 14.05 -17.32 2.38
C GLN A 343 13.17 -18.51 2.79
N HIS A 344 12.88 -19.44 1.88
CA HIS A 344 12.16 -20.68 2.21
C HIS A 344 12.91 -21.51 3.25
N LYS A 345 14.21 -21.76 3.03
CA LYS A 345 15.05 -22.51 4.00
C LYS A 345 15.05 -21.85 5.37
N ARG A 346 15.11 -20.51 5.41
CA ARG A 346 15.04 -19.74 6.65
C ARG A 346 13.68 -19.90 7.36
N LEU A 347 12.58 -19.78 6.64
CA LEU A 347 11.23 -19.91 7.20
C LEU A 347 10.91 -21.36 7.63
N GLU A 348 11.47 -22.34 6.94
CA GLU A 348 11.43 -23.75 7.33
C GLU A 348 12.18 -23.98 8.65
N ALA A 349 13.41 -23.47 8.77
CA ALA A 349 14.16 -23.52 10.02
C ALA A 349 13.46 -22.79 11.18
N ALA A 350 12.69 -21.74 10.89
CA ALA A 350 11.88 -21.02 11.87
C ALA A 350 10.55 -21.72 12.22
N GLY A 351 10.21 -22.84 11.57
CA GLY A 351 8.97 -23.58 11.82
C GLY A 351 7.70 -22.91 11.30
N CYS A 352 7.81 -21.98 10.35
CA CYS A 352 6.64 -21.27 9.79
C CYS A 352 5.79 -22.12 8.85
N PHE A 353 6.32 -23.25 8.36
CA PHE A 353 5.57 -24.20 7.56
C PHE A 353 4.63 -25.02 8.45
N GLN A 354 3.32 -24.85 8.27
CA GLN A 354 2.40 -25.93 8.58
C GLN A 354 2.48 -26.91 7.41
N LYS A 355 2.95 -28.14 7.65
CA LYS A 355 2.66 -29.24 6.74
C LYS A 355 1.15 -29.25 6.57
N VAL A 356 0.67 -29.01 5.35
CA VAL A 356 -0.71 -29.33 5.01
C VAL A 356 -0.83 -30.82 5.33
N VAL A 357 -1.54 -31.14 6.42
CA VAL A 357 -1.99 -32.50 6.63
C VAL A 357 -3.07 -32.66 5.58
N ASP A 358 -2.75 -33.36 4.50
CA ASP A 358 -3.74 -33.79 3.51
C ASP A 358 -4.86 -34.50 4.28
N GLN A 359 -6.05 -33.90 4.27
CA GLN A 359 -7.30 -34.54 4.64
C GLN A 359 -8.22 -34.56 3.43
#